data_AF-C0LHY0-F1
#
_entry.id   AF-C0LHY0-F1
#
_cell.length_a   1.000
_cell.length_b   1.000
_cell.length_c   1.000
_cell.angle_alpha   90.00
_cell.angle_beta   90.00
_cell.angle_gamma   90.00
#
_symmetry.space_group_name_H-M   'P 1'
#
loop_
_entity.id
_entity.type
_entity.pdbx_description
1 polymer ?
#
loop_
_entity_poly.entity_id
_entity_poly.type
_entity_poly.pdbx_seq_one_letter_code
_entity_poly.pdbx_strand_id
1 'polypeptide(L)'
;LAMTTYQSLSGRNGPFQCQAFVTVSQSFDVKVLMRDILLQITQPVNQPSSPSTGAGKGPMEGLLKGMETWNVVQLASILRQQLDNKRYLIVLDDIWSMNAWEGIRFSLPDSNNGSRIVVTTRIRAVAHTCCFHEYDRAYEIKPLTDCESRDLFFKRIFGSSICPEHLEDISAKILGKCGGTPLSIVSIAGLLASKPVHSKDLWEKIYSSLGSEIETNPSLDRLKKILELSYNDLPYHLKTCFLYLSIYPEDHNIRRKTILRRWIAERFVTGKRGLSVFEVAESYFDEFINRSIIQPVTTSFTGKVKTFRVHDVMLEIIVSKSIEDNFITLVGEQN
;
A
#
# COMPACT_ATOMS: atom_id res chain seq x y z
N LEU A 1 -0.72 10.11 2.92
CA LEU A 1 -1.48 11.37 3.03
C LEU A 1 -2.99 11.12 2.97
N ALA A 2 -3.54 10.62 1.85
CA ALA A 2 -4.99 10.41 1.68
C ALA A 2 -5.64 9.59 2.81
N MET A 3 -5.03 8.45 3.19
CA MET A 3 -5.51 7.64 4.32
C MET A 3 -5.54 8.42 5.65
N THR A 4 -4.49 9.18 5.95
CA THR A 4 -4.41 10.00 7.17
C THR A 4 -5.48 11.09 7.18
N THR A 5 -5.67 11.78 6.05
CA THR A 5 -6.73 12.79 5.87
C THR A 5 -8.10 12.15 6.04
N TYR A 6 -8.35 11.01 5.39
CA TYR A 6 -9.58 10.25 5.52
C TYR A 6 -9.86 9.90 6.97
N GLN A 7 -8.90 9.31 7.69
CA GLN A 7 -9.06 8.94 9.09
C GLN A 7 -9.31 10.14 10.00
N SER A 8 -8.63 11.28 9.79
CA SER A 8 -8.86 12.50 10.58
C SER A 8 -10.27 13.08 10.41
N LEU A 9 -10.88 12.87 9.24
CA LEU A 9 -12.23 13.33 8.91
C LEU A 9 -13.31 12.27 9.21
N SER A 10 -12.90 11.02 9.40
CA SER A 10 -13.77 9.88 9.70
C SER A 10 -13.96 9.74 11.20
N GLY A 11 -15.01 10.37 11.72
CA GLY A 11 -15.40 10.30 13.13
C GLY A 11 -16.89 10.06 13.29
N ARG A 12 -17.30 9.50 14.44
CA ARG A 12 -18.71 9.16 14.76
C ARG A 12 -19.67 10.36 14.74
N ASN A 13 -19.14 11.57 14.94
CA ASN A 13 -19.83 12.86 14.79
C ASN A 13 -19.16 13.72 13.69
N GLY A 14 -18.52 13.07 12.73
CA GLY A 14 -17.86 13.73 11.62
C GLY A 14 -18.89 14.44 10.72
N PRO A 15 -18.43 15.42 9.94
CA PRO A 15 -19.33 16.20 9.09
C PRO A 15 -19.95 15.40 7.94
N PHE A 16 -19.49 14.16 7.68
CA PHE A 16 -19.90 13.34 6.55
C PHE A 16 -20.80 12.19 7.00
N GLN A 17 -21.96 12.05 6.35
CA GLN A 17 -22.95 10.99 6.60
C GLN A 17 -22.56 9.67 5.91
N CYS A 18 -21.83 9.75 4.80
CA CYS A 18 -21.35 8.59 4.04
C CYS A 18 -19.84 8.72 3.80
N GLN A 19 -19.11 7.64 4.00
CA GLN A 19 -17.67 7.62 3.81
C GLN A 19 -17.23 6.32 3.16
N ALA A 20 -16.28 6.42 2.21
CA ALA A 20 -15.65 5.25 1.63
C ALA A 20 -14.19 5.54 1.27
N PHE A 21 -13.35 4.53 1.41
CA PHE A 21 -11.97 4.51 0.91
C PHE A 21 -11.80 3.26 0.06
N VAL A 22 -11.52 3.42 -1.23
CA VAL A 22 -11.34 2.29 -2.15
C VAL A 22 -10.09 2.51 -2.99
N THR A 23 -9.28 1.45 -3.14
CA THR A 23 -8.11 1.43 -4.02
C THR A 23 -8.53 0.91 -5.40
N VAL A 24 -8.09 1.59 -6.46
CA VAL A 24 -8.45 1.31 -7.85
C VAL A 24 -7.28 0.59 -8.52
N SER A 25 -7.35 -0.73 -8.66
CA SER A 25 -6.26 -1.49 -9.30
C SER A 25 -6.12 -1.20 -10.81
N GLN A 26 -4.96 -1.53 -11.38
CA GLN A 26 -4.72 -1.46 -12.83
C GLN A 26 -5.73 -2.27 -13.66
N SER A 27 -6.15 -3.44 -13.17
CA SER A 27 -7.15 -4.31 -13.83
C SER A 27 -8.59 -3.77 -13.79
N PHE A 28 -8.75 -2.48 -13.47
CA PHE A 28 -9.98 -1.71 -13.27
C PHE A 28 -11.28 -2.40 -13.69
N ASP A 29 -12.07 -2.84 -12.69
CA ASP A 29 -13.47 -3.21 -12.86
C ASP A 29 -14.36 -2.22 -12.11
N VAL A 30 -15.06 -1.38 -12.87
CA VAL A 30 -15.99 -0.37 -12.35
C VAL A 30 -17.10 -0.99 -11.47
N LYS A 31 -17.53 -2.23 -11.75
CA LYS A 31 -18.55 -2.90 -10.95
C LYS A 31 -18.01 -3.21 -9.56
N VAL A 32 -16.79 -3.75 -9.49
CA VAL A 32 -16.14 -4.08 -8.21
C VAL A 32 -15.94 -2.79 -7.39
N LEU A 33 -15.46 -1.73 -8.02
CA LEU A 33 -15.30 -0.42 -7.38
C LEU A 33 -16.62 0.11 -6.80
N MET A 34 -17.70 0.15 -7.60
CA MET A 34 -19.01 0.64 -7.14
C MET A 34 -19.57 -0.21 -6.01
N ARG A 35 -19.39 -1.53 -6.05
CA ARG A 35 -19.79 -2.47 -5.01
C ARG A 35 -19.06 -2.19 -3.70
N ASP A 36 -17.74 -1.99 -3.75
CA ASP A 36 -16.93 -1.68 -2.58
C ASP A 36 -17.35 -0.35 -1.93
N ILE A 37 -17.61 0.69 -2.73
CA ILE A 37 -18.14 1.96 -2.22
C ILE A 37 -19.51 1.75 -1.57
N LEU A 38 -20.44 1.06 -2.25
CA LEU A 38 -21.77 0.78 -1.74
C LEU A 38 -21.73 0.03 -0.40
N LEU A 39 -20.89 -1.00 -0.28
CA LEU A 39 -20.72 -1.76 0.95
C LEU A 39 -20.25 -0.87 2.10
N GLN A 40 -19.32 0.05 1.85
CA GLN A 40 -18.80 0.95 2.89
C GLN A 40 -19.82 2.01 3.33
N ILE A 41 -20.59 2.59 2.40
CA ILE A 41 -21.56 3.65 2.76
C ILE A 41 -22.87 3.11 3.33
N THR A 42 -23.18 1.83 3.10
CA THR A 42 -24.41 1.19 3.60
C THR A 42 -24.22 0.42 4.90
N GLN A 43 -22.98 0.05 5.25
CA GLN A 43 -22.70 -0.56 6.55
C GLN A 43 -22.46 0.52 7.61
N PRO A 44 -23.11 0.47 8.78
CA PRO A 44 -22.84 1.43 9.84
C PRO A 44 -21.40 1.25 10.34
N VAL A 45 -20.66 2.36 10.37
CA VAL A 45 -19.30 2.43 10.93
C VAL A 45 -19.37 2.00 12.41
N ASN A 46 -19.02 0.74 12.67
CA ASN A 46 -18.89 0.09 13.99
C ASN A 46 -20.17 -0.29 14.75
N GLN A 47 -20.81 -1.42 14.38
CA GLN A 47 -21.35 -2.31 15.41
C GLN A 47 -20.36 -3.44 15.69
N PRO A 48 -19.98 -3.72 16.95
CA PRO A 48 -19.31 -4.97 17.28
C PRO A 48 -20.27 -6.12 16.94
N SER A 49 -19.77 -7.11 16.21
CA SER A 49 -20.45 -8.37 15.95
C SER A 49 -20.77 -9.07 17.28
N SER A 50 -21.93 -8.75 17.84
CA SER A 50 -22.55 -9.57 18.87
C SER A 50 -23.20 -10.77 18.18
N PRO A 51 -23.13 -11.99 18.76
CA PRO A 51 -23.84 -13.14 18.21
C PRO A 51 -25.34 -12.84 18.26
N SER A 52 -25.97 -12.76 17.09
CA SER A 52 -27.40 -12.51 16.95
C SER A 52 -28.20 -13.64 17.61
N THR A 53 -28.93 -13.31 18.66
CA THR A 53 -30.12 -14.06 19.05
C THR A 53 -31.32 -13.22 18.65
N GLY A 54 -32.07 -13.69 17.64
CA GLY A 54 -33.50 -13.41 17.46
C GLY A 54 -33.95 -11.98 17.14
N ALA A 55 -34.56 -11.86 15.95
CA ALA A 55 -35.66 -10.96 15.62
C ALA A 55 -35.37 -9.45 15.45
N GLY A 56 -35.13 -9.07 14.20
CA GLY A 56 -35.20 -7.69 13.71
C GLY A 56 -34.56 -7.54 12.33
N LYS A 57 -35.19 -8.07 11.26
CA LYS A 57 -34.72 -7.86 9.88
C LYS A 57 -34.94 -6.39 9.50
N GLY A 58 -33.87 -5.61 9.45
CA GLY A 58 -33.93 -4.20 9.04
C GLY A 58 -34.19 -4.04 7.53
N PRO A 59 -34.66 -2.86 7.07
CA PRO A 59 -34.87 -2.56 5.65
C PRO A 59 -33.59 -2.65 4.79
N MET A 60 -32.42 -2.54 5.43
CA MET A 60 -31.10 -2.42 4.79
C MET A 60 -30.61 -3.72 4.13
N GLU A 61 -30.98 -4.88 4.68
CA GLU A 61 -30.51 -6.20 4.23
C GLU A 61 -31.20 -6.66 2.93
N GLY A 62 -32.33 -6.01 2.58
CA GLY A 62 -33.00 -6.18 1.30
C GLY A 62 -32.34 -5.40 0.16
N LEU A 63 -31.71 -4.25 0.45
CA LEU A 63 -31.18 -3.36 -0.58
C LEU A 63 -29.99 -3.99 -1.31
N LEU A 64 -29.07 -4.66 -0.59
CA LEU A 64 -27.86 -5.27 -1.16
C LEU A 64 -28.06 -6.69 -1.71
N LYS A 65 -29.28 -7.23 -1.62
CA LYS A 65 -29.57 -8.62 -2.01
C LYS A 65 -29.45 -8.76 -3.53
N GLY A 66 -28.54 -9.62 -3.98
CA GLY A 66 -28.29 -9.86 -5.41
C GLY A 66 -27.34 -8.87 -6.07
N MET A 67 -26.61 -8.05 -5.29
CA MET A 67 -25.64 -7.07 -5.81
C MET A 67 -24.61 -7.66 -6.79
N GLU A 68 -24.26 -8.94 -6.62
CA GLU A 68 -23.35 -9.68 -7.51
C GLU A 68 -23.85 -9.76 -8.97
N THR A 69 -25.17 -9.72 -9.16
CA THR A 69 -25.81 -9.82 -10.49
C THR A 69 -26.08 -8.47 -11.14
N TRP A 70 -25.92 -7.37 -10.41
CA TRP A 70 -26.23 -6.04 -10.93
C TRP A 70 -25.22 -5.59 -11.98
N ASN A 71 -25.74 -4.97 -13.04
CA ASN A 71 -24.92 -4.31 -14.05
C ASN A 71 -24.47 -2.91 -13.58
N VAL A 72 -23.59 -2.28 -14.37
CA VAL A 72 -23.00 -0.97 -14.04
C VAL A 72 -24.07 0.11 -13.88
N VAL A 73 -25.11 0.11 -14.72
CA VAL A 73 -26.18 1.12 -14.68
C VAL A 73 -27.00 1.00 -13.38
N GLN A 74 -27.31 -0.22 -12.97
CA GLN A 74 -28.01 -0.48 -11.70
C GLN A 74 -27.16 -0.06 -10.49
N LEU A 75 -25.87 -0.44 -10.48
CA LEU A 75 -24.93 -0.03 -9.43
C LEU A 75 -24.80 1.50 -9.34
N ALA A 76 -24.63 2.17 -10.48
CA ALA A 76 -24.55 3.62 -10.58
C ALA A 76 -25.82 4.31 -10.05
N SER A 77 -27.00 3.81 -10.43
CA SER A 77 -28.29 4.35 -9.98
C SER A 77 -28.47 4.22 -8.47
N ILE A 78 -28.12 3.06 -7.90
CA ILE A 78 -28.26 2.80 -6.46
C ILE A 78 -27.23 3.60 -5.68
N LEU A 79 -25.98 3.67 -6.16
CA LEU A 79 -24.95 4.50 -5.55
C LEU A 79 -25.37 5.97 -5.52
N ARG A 80 -25.89 6.49 -6.64
CA ARG A 80 -26.43 7.85 -6.70
C ARG A 80 -27.55 8.05 -5.68
N GLN A 81 -28.53 7.15 -5.63
CA GLN A 81 -29.65 7.22 -4.68
C GLN A 81 -29.18 7.20 -3.22
N GLN A 82 -28.13 6.41 -2.90
CA GLN A 82 -27.60 6.34 -1.55
C GLN A 82 -26.82 7.59 -1.13
N LEU A 83 -26.19 8.28 -2.08
CA LEU A 83 -25.41 9.50 -1.83
C LEU A 83 -26.24 10.78 -1.95
N ASP A 84 -27.36 10.75 -2.67
CA ASP A 84 -28.17 11.93 -2.94
C ASP A 84 -28.63 12.62 -1.64
N ASN A 85 -28.50 13.94 -1.61
CA ASN A 85 -28.79 14.80 -0.46
C ASN A 85 -28.03 14.45 0.84
N LYS A 86 -27.02 13.58 0.79
CA LYS A 86 -26.14 13.27 1.92
C LYS A 86 -24.76 13.85 1.69
N ARG A 87 -24.16 14.40 2.75
CA ARG A 87 -22.79 14.88 2.68
C ARG A 87 -21.84 13.70 2.75
N TYR A 88 -21.05 13.46 1.70
CA TYR A 88 -20.16 12.29 1.64
C TYR A 88 -18.67 12.64 1.46
N LEU A 89 -17.80 11.74 1.92
CA LEU A 89 -16.36 11.75 1.66
C LEU A 89 -15.95 10.43 1.02
N ILE A 90 -15.58 10.46 -0.26
CA ILE A 90 -15.12 9.26 -0.99
C ILE A 90 -13.66 9.45 -1.38
N VAL A 91 -12.81 8.49 -1.03
CA VAL A 91 -11.41 8.45 -1.46
C VAL A 91 -11.26 7.34 -2.50
N LEU A 92 -10.79 7.72 -3.68
CA LEU A 92 -10.43 6.82 -4.77
C LEU A 92 -8.91 6.83 -4.88
N ASP A 93 -8.29 5.80 -4.32
CA ASP A 93 -6.84 5.68 -4.23
C ASP A 93 -6.29 5.01 -5.50
N ASP A 94 -5.22 5.57 -6.07
CA ASP A 94 -4.44 5.08 -7.21
C ASP A 94 -5.20 4.95 -8.54
N ILE A 95 -5.87 6.02 -9.01
CA ILE A 95 -6.51 6.01 -10.33
C ILE A 95 -5.47 6.01 -11.46
N TRP A 96 -5.55 5.00 -12.33
CA TRP A 96 -4.61 4.77 -13.45
C TRP A 96 -5.00 5.39 -14.79
N SER A 97 -6.27 5.75 -15.01
CA SER A 97 -6.70 6.25 -16.31
C SER A 97 -7.86 7.24 -16.21
N MET A 98 -8.00 8.07 -17.25
CA MET A 98 -9.16 8.95 -17.40
C MET A 98 -10.45 8.13 -17.46
N ASN A 99 -10.44 7.01 -18.19
CA ASN A 99 -11.60 6.11 -18.31
C ASN A 99 -12.07 5.57 -16.94
N ALA A 100 -11.14 5.27 -16.03
CA ALA A 100 -11.48 4.81 -14.69
C ALA A 100 -12.23 5.90 -13.88
N TRP A 101 -11.76 7.14 -13.97
CA TRP A 101 -12.46 8.28 -13.37
C TRP A 101 -13.83 8.53 -14.03
N GLU A 102 -13.90 8.53 -15.36
CA GLU A 102 -15.16 8.75 -16.08
C GLU A 102 -16.19 7.68 -15.79
N GLY A 103 -15.77 6.43 -15.60
CA GLY A 103 -16.65 5.31 -15.28
C GLY A 103 -17.38 5.46 -13.93
N ILE A 104 -16.78 6.16 -12.96
CA ILE A 104 -17.38 6.35 -11.62
C ILE A 104 -17.98 7.73 -11.40
N ARG A 105 -17.41 8.80 -11.99
CA ARG A 105 -17.80 10.20 -11.70
C ARG A 105 -19.29 10.46 -11.86
N PHE A 106 -19.92 9.86 -12.88
CA PHE A 106 -21.33 10.08 -13.17
C PHE A 106 -22.28 9.45 -12.16
N SER A 107 -21.77 8.62 -11.26
CA SER A 107 -22.53 7.97 -10.18
C SER A 107 -22.43 8.74 -8.86
N LEU A 108 -21.65 9.83 -8.82
CA LEU A 108 -21.40 10.64 -7.63
C LEU A 108 -22.19 11.95 -7.77
N PRO A 109 -23.33 12.12 -7.08
CA PRO A 109 -24.16 13.31 -7.21
C PRO A 109 -23.52 14.51 -6.49
N ASP A 110 -23.62 15.70 -7.08
CA ASP A 110 -23.34 16.96 -6.39
C ASP A 110 -24.66 17.61 -5.97
N SER A 111 -24.99 17.50 -4.69
CA SER A 111 -26.17 18.13 -4.08
C SER A 111 -25.83 19.46 -3.39
N ASN A 112 -24.68 20.08 -3.69
CA ASN A 112 -24.20 21.33 -3.08
C ASN A 112 -24.16 21.32 -1.54
N ASN A 113 -23.98 20.13 -0.95
CA ASN A 113 -24.04 19.92 0.50
C ASN A 113 -22.65 19.78 1.15
N GLY A 114 -21.58 20.15 0.44
CA GLY A 114 -20.22 20.08 0.94
C GLY A 114 -19.61 18.67 0.90
N SER A 115 -20.09 17.81 0.01
CA SER A 115 -19.47 16.51 -0.31
C SER A 115 -18.07 16.69 -0.90
N ARG A 116 -17.21 15.70 -0.70
CA ARG A 116 -15.80 15.74 -1.13
C ARG A 116 -15.38 14.40 -1.72
N ILE A 117 -14.65 14.48 -2.82
CA ILE A 117 -13.99 13.34 -3.45
C ILE A 117 -12.49 13.63 -3.41
N VAL A 118 -11.71 12.66 -2.94
CA VAL A 118 -10.26 12.72 -2.96
C VAL A 118 -9.77 11.64 -3.91
N VAL A 119 -9.05 12.05 -4.95
CA VAL A 119 -8.40 11.13 -5.88
C VAL A 119 -6.91 11.18 -5.65
N THR A 120 -6.25 10.02 -5.58
CA THR A 120 -4.79 9.93 -5.71
C THR A 120 -4.46 9.29 -7.05
N THR A 121 -3.39 9.76 -7.70
CA THR A 121 -2.91 9.22 -8.97
C THR A 121 -1.43 9.57 -9.14
N ARG A 122 -0.70 8.72 -9.85
CA ARG A 122 0.69 8.95 -10.26
C ARG A 122 0.78 9.76 -11.57
N ILE A 123 -0.35 9.96 -12.26
CA ILE A 123 -0.40 10.50 -13.62
C ILE A 123 -0.97 11.92 -13.59
N ARG A 124 -0.14 12.92 -13.89
CA ARG A 124 -0.55 14.33 -13.89
C ARG A 124 -1.75 14.60 -14.79
N ALA A 125 -1.79 13.98 -15.98
CA ALA A 125 -2.92 14.12 -16.90
C ALA A 125 -4.25 13.69 -16.26
N VAL A 126 -4.27 12.55 -15.54
CA VAL A 126 -5.46 12.08 -14.82
C VAL A 126 -5.87 13.07 -13.73
N ALA A 127 -4.91 13.59 -12.96
CA ALA A 127 -5.20 14.59 -11.92
C ALA A 127 -5.87 15.85 -12.49
N HIS A 128 -5.41 16.33 -13.64
CA HIS A 128 -6.03 17.46 -14.34
C HIS A 128 -7.43 17.13 -14.85
N THR A 129 -7.67 15.92 -15.37
CA THR A 129 -9.01 15.47 -15.80
C THR A 129 -9.99 15.37 -14.63
N CYS A 130 -9.51 15.02 -13.44
CA CYS A 130 -10.33 14.99 -12.23
C CYS A 130 -10.73 16.38 -11.74
N CYS A 131 -9.96 17.42 -12.07
CA CYS A 131 -10.21 18.81 -11.63
C CYS A 131 -10.94 19.60 -12.74
N PHE A 132 -12.23 19.32 -12.93
CA PHE A 132 -13.03 19.95 -13.98
C PHE A 132 -13.73 21.23 -13.52
N HIS A 133 -14.07 21.34 -12.24
CA HIS A 133 -14.80 22.48 -11.68
C HIS A 133 -13.86 23.54 -11.09
N GLU A 134 -14.35 24.78 -11.00
CA GLU A 134 -13.60 25.96 -10.54
C GLU A 134 -12.98 25.78 -9.14
N TYR A 135 -13.63 24.99 -8.28
CA TYR A 135 -13.18 24.75 -6.91
C TYR A 135 -12.32 23.50 -6.73
N ASP A 136 -12.10 22.73 -7.79
CA ASP A 136 -11.29 21.53 -7.73
C ASP A 136 -9.81 21.90 -7.57
N ARG A 137 -9.08 21.08 -6.82
CA ARG A 137 -7.68 21.32 -6.49
C ARG A 137 -6.84 20.08 -6.77
N ALA A 138 -5.86 20.24 -7.65
CA ALA A 138 -4.77 19.28 -7.78
C ALA A 138 -3.66 19.65 -6.80
N TYR A 139 -3.27 18.70 -5.95
CA TYR A 139 -2.14 18.86 -5.04
C TYR A 139 -1.02 17.91 -5.47
N GLU A 140 0.10 18.47 -5.92
CA GLU A 140 1.29 17.69 -6.23
C GLU A 140 2.06 17.40 -4.93
N ILE A 141 2.20 16.12 -4.60
CA ILE A 141 3.00 15.69 -3.45
C ILE A 141 4.47 15.96 -3.76
N LYS A 142 5.08 16.82 -2.95
CA LYS A 142 6.51 17.12 -3.06
C LYS A 142 7.35 16.05 -2.36
N PRO A 143 8.60 15.82 -2.82
CA PRO A 143 9.58 15.05 -2.07
C PRO A 143 9.79 15.64 -0.67
N LEU A 144 10.22 14.81 0.27
CA LEU A 144 10.63 15.26 1.59
C LEU A 144 11.83 16.20 1.47
N THR A 145 11.86 17.21 2.35
CA THR A 145 13.04 18.06 2.54
C THR A 145 14.22 17.24 3.06
N ASP A 146 15.44 17.78 2.96
CA ASP A 146 16.63 17.12 3.51
C ASP A 146 16.50 16.85 5.01
N CYS A 147 15.93 17.80 5.75
CA CYS A 147 15.69 17.67 7.19
C CYS A 147 14.71 16.53 7.49
N GLU A 148 13.56 16.48 6.82
CA GLU A 148 12.57 15.41 6.99
C GLU A 148 13.12 14.05 6.55
N SER A 149 13.90 14.03 5.47
CA SER A 149 14.53 12.81 4.95
C SER A 149 15.54 12.24 5.94
N ARG A 150 16.39 13.09 6.52
CA ARG A 150 17.34 12.72 7.58
C ARG A 150 16.61 12.19 8.81
N ASP A 151 15.59 12.90 9.27
CA ASP A 151 14.80 12.51 10.44
C ASP A 151 14.16 11.13 10.25
N LEU A 152 13.49 10.91 9.11
CA LEU A 152 12.88 9.62 8.77
C LEU A 152 13.93 8.50 8.69
N PHE A 153 15.07 8.78 8.06
CA PHE A 153 16.13 7.81 7.84
C PHE A 153 16.75 7.33 9.16
N PHE A 154 17.16 8.24 10.04
CA PHE A 154 17.78 7.87 11.30
C PHE A 154 16.77 7.27 12.28
N LYS A 155 15.54 7.80 12.35
CA LYS A 155 14.47 7.17 13.14
C LYS A 155 14.25 5.73 12.73
N ARG A 156 14.32 5.43 11.43
CA ARG A 156 14.15 4.07 10.93
C ARG A 156 15.33 3.15 11.27
N ILE A 157 16.57 3.65 11.28
CA ILE A 157 17.77 2.83 11.56
C ILE A 157 17.98 2.65 13.06
N PHE A 158 17.96 3.74 13.83
CA PHE A 158 18.39 3.78 15.23
C PHE A 158 17.25 3.97 16.22
N GLY A 159 16.00 4.15 15.76
CA GLY A 159 14.88 4.51 16.63
C GLY A 159 14.96 5.94 17.16
N SER A 160 15.95 6.74 16.72
CA SER A 160 16.16 8.13 17.12
C SER A 160 16.62 8.95 15.91
N SER A 161 16.42 10.26 15.96
CA SER A 161 16.82 11.17 14.87
C SER A 161 18.32 11.52 14.88
N ILE A 162 19.09 10.98 15.82
CA ILE A 162 20.49 11.36 16.05
C ILE A 162 21.38 10.57 15.09
N CYS A 163 22.17 11.28 14.29
CA CYS A 163 23.19 10.69 13.44
C CYS A 163 24.49 10.51 14.22
N PRO A 164 25.12 9.33 14.20
CA PRO A 164 26.51 9.20 14.62
C PRO A 164 27.44 10.03 13.72
N GLU A 165 28.36 10.80 14.30
CA GLU A 165 29.25 11.73 13.57
C GLU A 165 30.01 11.03 12.42
N HIS A 166 30.52 9.82 12.65
CA HIS A 166 31.28 9.07 11.64
C HIS A 166 30.45 8.64 10.41
N LEU A 167 29.12 8.75 10.47
CA LEU A 167 28.20 8.40 9.39
C LEU A 167 27.59 9.62 8.68
N GLU A 168 27.86 10.85 9.13
CA GLU A 168 27.21 12.04 8.59
C GLU A 168 27.42 12.20 7.08
N ASP A 169 28.67 12.18 6.62
CA ASP A 169 28.99 12.34 5.20
C ASP A 169 28.36 11.27 4.32
N ILE A 170 28.47 10.01 4.73
CA ILE A 170 27.98 8.89 3.91
C ILE A 170 26.45 8.83 3.94
N SER A 171 25.82 9.18 5.05
CA SER A 171 24.36 9.26 5.16
C SER A 171 23.79 10.35 4.24
N ALA A 172 24.43 11.52 4.16
CA ALA A 172 24.02 12.60 3.27
C ALA A 172 24.09 12.17 1.79
N LYS A 173 25.17 11.47 1.40
CA LYS A 173 25.31 10.92 0.05
C LYS A 173 24.24 9.88 -0.28
N ILE A 174 23.93 8.97 0.65
CA ILE A 174 22.87 7.99 0.48
C ILE A 174 21.50 8.68 0.33
N LEU A 175 21.21 9.68 1.17
CA LEU A 175 19.97 10.43 1.10
C LEU A 175 19.82 11.22 -0.20
N GLY A 176 20.91 11.78 -0.72
CA GLY A 176 20.94 12.40 -2.05
C GLY A 176 20.48 11.43 -3.15
N LYS A 177 20.92 10.17 -3.09
CA LYS A 177 20.47 9.13 -4.03
C LYS A 177 18.98 8.78 -3.86
N CYS A 178 18.45 8.85 -2.65
CA CYS A 178 17.01 8.64 -2.39
C CYS A 178 16.09 9.75 -2.90
N GLY A 179 16.63 10.96 -3.15
CA GLY A 179 15.89 12.06 -3.77
C GLY A 179 14.62 12.47 -3.04
N GLY A 180 14.62 12.42 -1.71
CA GLY A 180 13.46 12.79 -0.87
C GLY A 180 12.25 11.86 -0.98
N THR A 181 12.36 10.70 -1.64
CA THR A 181 11.25 9.75 -1.78
C THR A 181 11.12 8.91 -0.51
N PRO A 182 9.98 8.96 0.23
CA PRO A 182 9.84 8.24 1.50
C PRO A 182 10.11 6.74 1.39
N LEU A 183 9.60 6.09 0.33
CA LEU A 183 9.79 4.65 0.12
C LEU A 183 11.27 4.29 -0.10
N SER A 184 12.00 5.08 -0.89
CA SER A 184 13.44 4.91 -1.09
C SER A 184 14.21 5.03 0.24
N ILE A 185 13.87 6.06 1.02
CA ILE A 185 14.50 6.35 2.31
C ILE A 185 14.29 5.19 3.28
N VAL A 186 13.04 4.76 3.50
CA VAL A 186 12.74 3.69 4.47
C VAL A 186 13.27 2.33 4.03
N SER A 187 13.43 2.10 2.72
CA SER A 187 13.94 0.83 2.19
C SER A 187 15.45 0.72 2.39
N ILE A 188 16.23 1.75 2.04
CA ILE A 188 17.67 1.76 2.34
C ILE A 188 17.90 1.80 3.86
N ALA A 189 17.12 2.58 4.60
CA ALA A 189 17.21 2.59 6.06
C ALA A 189 16.91 1.20 6.66
N GLY A 190 15.88 0.51 6.15
CA GLY A 190 15.55 -0.85 6.56
C GLY A 190 16.65 -1.86 6.25
N LEU A 191 17.25 -1.76 5.06
CA LEU A 191 18.43 -2.53 4.68
C LEU A 191 19.61 -2.26 5.64
N LEU A 192 19.91 -1.01 5.95
CA LEU A 192 20.98 -0.63 6.87
C LEU A 192 20.68 -1.08 8.31
N ALA A 193 19.44 -0.99 8.77
CA ALA A 193 18.98 -1.44 10.07
C ALA A 193 19.12 -2.97 10.25
N SER A 194 19.01 -3.74 9.15
CA SER A 194 19.21 -5.20 9.19
C SER A 194 20.68 -5.60 9.37
N LYS A 195 21.62 -4.65 9.31
CA LYS A 195 23.04 -4.94 9.43
C LYS A 195 23.44 -5.07 10.89
N PRO A 196 24.24 -6.09 11.24
CA PRO A 196 24.65 -6.30 12.63
C PRO A 196 25.63 -5.22 13.13
N VAL A 197 26.31 -4.53 12.22
CA VAL A 197 27.33 -3.51 12.53
C VAL A 197 27.11 -2.30 11.62
N HIS A 198 27.14 -1.09 12.19
CA HIS A 198 27.01 0.17 11.45
C HIS A 198 28.36 0.85 11.25
N SER A 199 29.28 0.19 10.53
CA SER A 199 30.56 0.75 10.14
C SER A 199 30.44 1.63 8.90
N LYS A 200 31.33 2.64 8.78
CA LYS A 200 31.39 3.52 7.62
C LYS A 200 31.62 2.73 6.31
N ASP A 201 32.55 1.76 6.32
CA ASP A 201 32.87 0.93 5.16
C ASP A 201 31.67 0.16 4.61
N LEU A 202 30.79 -0.34 5.49
CA LEU A 202 29.59 -1.05 5.08
C LEU A 202 28.61 -0.11 4.36
N TRP A 203 28.46 1.10 4.88
CA TRP A 203 27.60 2.13 4.30
C TRP A 203 28.16 2.61 2.96
N GLU A 204 29.49 2.76 2.84
CA GLU A 204 30.17 3.08 1.59
C GLU A 204 29.99 1.99 0.52
N LYS A 205 30.02 0.72 0.93
CA LYS A 205 29.72 -0.41 0.03
C LYS A 205 28.28 -0.35 -0.48
N ILE A 206 27.30 -0.08 0.38
CA ILE A 206 25.89 0.07 -0.01
C ILE A 206 25.72 1.28 -0.92
N TYR A 207 26.33 2.41 -0.59
CA TYR A 207 26.33 3.61 -1.43
C TYR A 207 26.91 3.34 -2.83
N SER A 208 28.00 2.59 -2.90
CA SER A 208 28.65 2.19 -4.16
C SER A 208 27.74 1.29 -5.00
N SER A 209 27.00 0.38 -4.35
CA SER A 209 26.06 -0.55 -4.99
C SER A 209 24.86 0.16 -5.64
N LEU A 210 24.52 1.38 -5.20
CA LEU A 210 23.48 2.18 -5.83
C LEU A 210 23.89 2.70 -7.22
N GLY A 211 25.19 2.75 -7.54
CA GLY A 211 25.71 3.29 -8.81
C GLY A 211 25.60 4.81 -8.94
N SER A 212 26.42 5.43 -9.79
CA SER A 212 26.45 6.89 -10.01
C SER A 212 25.26 7.39 -10.84
N GLU A 213 24.78 6.59 -11.78
CA GLU A 213 23.69 6.94 -12.72
C GLU A 213 22.31 7.07 -12.05
N ILE A 214 22.19 6.65 -10.79
CA ILE A 214 20.91 6.66 -10.10
C ILE A 214 20.37 8.10 -9.92
N GLU A 215 21.28 9.08 -9.88
CA GLU A 215 20.96 10.50 -9.71
C GLU A 215 20.38 11.16 -10.96
N THR A 216 20.64 10.60 -12.14
CA THR A 216 20.12 11.10 -13.43
C THR A 216 18.89 10.34 -13.91
N ASN A 217 18.57 9.21 -13.27
CA ASN A 217 17.43 8.38 -13.62
C ASN A 217 16.08 9.05 -13.30
N PRO A 218 15.03 8.74 -14.08
CA PRO A 218 13.64 9.00 -13.70
C PRO A 218 13.35 8.50 -12.28
N SER A 219 12.44 9.16 -11.57
CA SER A 219 12.15 8.87 -10.17
C SER A 219 11.76 7.41 -9.92
N LEU A 220 10.99 6.80 -10.84
CA LEU A 220 10.59 5.39 -10.75
C LEU A 220 11.76 4.42 -10.95
N ASP A 221 12.64 4.67 -11.92
CA ASP A 221 13.79 3.78 -12.17
C ASP A 221 14.81 3.86 -11.03
N ARG A 222 15.00 5.05 -10.46
CA ARG A 222 15.76 5.25 -9.22
C ARG A 222 15.17 4.44 -8.07
N LEU A 223 13.85 4.53 -7.87
CA LEU A 223 13.15 3.77 -6.83
C LEU A 223 13.33 2.26 -7.04
N LYS A 224 13.14 1.76 -8.26
CA LYS A 224 13.35 0.34 -8.59
C LYS A 224 14.75 -0.14 -8.25
N LYS A 225 15.79 0.58 -8.70
CA LYS A 225 17.19 0.27 -8.36
C LYS A 225 17.44 0.23 -6.84
N ILE A 226 16.86 1.17 -6.09
CA ILE A 226 16.96 1.19 -4.61
C ILE A 226 16.29 -0.03 -3.99
N LEU A 227 15.08 -0.36 -4.43
CA LEU A 227 14.31 -1.50 -3.90
C LEU A 227 14.96 -2.84 -4.25
N GLU A 228 15.54 -2.96 -5.45
CA GLU A 228 16.29 -4.15 -5.88
C GLU A 228 17.48 -4.47 -4.97
N LEU A 229 18.14 -3.46 -4.39
CA LEU A 229 19.20 -3.71 -3.39
C LEU A 229 18.67 -4.46 -2.17
N SER A 230 17.43 -4.20 -1.76
CA SER A 230 16.82 -4.91 -0.63
C SER A 230 16.70 -6.40 -0.93
N TYR A 231 16.36 -6.78 -2.16
CA TYR A 231 16.33 -8.17 -2.63
C TYR A 231 17.72 -8.77 -2.80
N ASN A 232 18.64 -8.05 -3.46
CA ASN A 232 19.99 -8.55 -3.73
C ASN A 232 20.73 -8.92 -2.44
N ASP A 233 20.52 -8.13 -1.39
CA ASP A 233 21.09 -8.33 -0.07
C ASP A 233 20.37 -9.38 0.79
N LEU A 234 19.18 -9.86 0.40
CA LEU A 234 18.50 -10.90 1.17
C LEU A 234 19.37 -12.16 1.27
N PRO A 235 19.47 -12.76 2.47
CA PRO A 235 20.04 -14.10 2.60
C PRO A 235 19.32 -15.08 1.67
N TYR A 236 20.06 -16.03 1.09
CA TYR A 236 19.54 -16.96 0.09
C TYR A 236 18.23 -17.65 0.51
N HIS A 237 18.12 -18.06 1.77
CA HIS A 237 16.94 -18.72 2.31
C HIS A 237 15.68 -17.84 2.39
N LEU A 238 15.81 -16.50 2.39
CA LEU A 238 14.66 -15.59 2.30
C LEU A 238 14.24 -15.33 0.86
N LYS A 239 15.13 -15.50 -0.13
CA LYS A 239 14.82 -15.20 -1.53
C LYS A 239 13.66 -16.04 -2.05
N THR A 240 13.58 -17.33 -1.70
CA THR A 240 12.45 -18.18 -2.10
C THR A 240 11.12 -17.70 -1.51
N CYS A 241 11.10 -17.29 -0.25
CA CYS A 241 9.90 -16.71 0.39
C CYS A 241 9.49 -15.39 -0.26
N PHE A 242 10.48 -14.58 -0.67
CA PHE A 242 10.27 -13.33 -1.42
C PHE A 242 9.65 -13.59 -2.79
N LEU A 243 10.23 -14.50 -3.58
CA LEU A 243 9.72 -14.84 -4.92
C LEU A 243 8.30 -15.41 -4.86
N TYR A 244 7.97 -16.20 -3.82
CA TYR A 244 6.62 -16.73 -3.63
C TYR A 244 5.53 -15.66 -3.45
N LEU A 245 5.88 -14.42 -3.13
CA LEU A 245 4.91 -13.34 -3.07
C LEU A 245 4.36 -12.95 -4.45
N SER A 246 5.00 -13.36 -5.56
CA SER A 246 4.52 -13.08 -6.94
C SER A 246 3.17 -13.71 -7.27
N ILE A 247 2.71 -14.71 -6.50
CA ILE A 247 1.40 -15.34 -6.73
C ILE A 247 0.22 -14.43 -6.40
N TYR A 248 0.46 -13.34 -5.66
CA TYR A 248 -0.58 -12.42 -5.25
C TYR A 248 -0.67 -11.25 -6.24
N PRO A 249 -1.88 -10.86 -6.64
CA PRO A 249 -2.05 -9.68 -7.48
C PRO A 249 -1.74 -8.40 -6.69
N GLU A 250 -1.62 -7.29 -7.43
CA GLU A 250 -1.52 -5.94 -6.89
C GLU A 250 -2.65 -5.65 -5.88
N ASP A 251 -2.35 -4.85 -4.85
CA ASP A 251 -3.27 -4.47 -3.76
C ASP A 251 -3.92 -5.61 -2.94
N HIS A 252 -3.51 -6.86 -3.16
CA HIS A 252 -4.14 -8.00 -2.49
C HIS A 252 -3.86 -8.02 -0.98
N ASN A 253 -4.93 -8.01 -0.18
CA ASN A 253 -4.84 -8.10 1.28
C ASN A 253 -4.52 -9.53 1.73
N ILE A 254 -3.24 -9.80 2.03
CA ILE A 254 -2.76 -11.12 2.43
C ILE A 254 -2.81 -11.26 3.96
N ARG A 255 -3.31 -12.41 4.44
CA ARG A 255 -3.29 -12.74 5.88
C ARG A 255 -1.91 -13.30 6.28
N ARG A 256 -1.28 -12.72 7.31
CA ARG A 256 0.03 -13.17 7.85
C ARG A 256 0.05 -14.68 8.11
N LYS A 257 -0.93 -15.20 8.84
CA LYS A 257 -0.98 -16.65 9.16
C LYS A 257 -1.04 -17.54 7.92
N THR A 258 -1.66 -17.07 6.84
CA THR A 258 -1.77 -17.84 5.59
C THR A 258 -0.43 -17.94 4.89
N ILE A 259 0.30 -16.82 4.74
CA ILE A 259 1.60 -16.85 4.05
C ILE A 259 2.64 -17.68 4.83
N LEU A 260 2.67 -17.53 6.17
CA LEU A 260 3.58 -18.31 7.01
C LEU A 260 3.34 -19.81 6.86
N ARG A 261 2.07 -20.25 6.88
CA ARG A 261 1.73 -21.67 6.69
C ARG A 261 2.12 -22.18 5.31
N ARG A 262 1.98 -21.36 4.27
CA ARG A 262 2.39 -21.73 2.90
C ARG A 262 3.91 -21.91 2.82
N TRP A 263 4.70 -20.94 3.29
CA TRP A 263 6.17 -21.07 3.29
C TRP A 263 6.67 -22.30 4.05
N ILE A 264 5.99 -22.66 5.14
CA ILE A 264 6.30 -23.88 5.91
C ILE A 264 5.92 -25.15 5.13
N ALA A 265 4.73 -25.18 4.51
CA ALA A 265 4.25 -26.32 3.74
C ALA A 265 5.12 -26.59 2.50
N GLU A 266 5.56 -25.53 1.82
CA GLU A 266 6.50 -25.58 0.69
C GLU A 266 7.94 -25.87 1.11
N ARG A 267 8.20 -26.00 2.43
CA ARG A 267 9.54 -26.23 3.02
C ARG A 267 10.58 -25.15 2.72
N PHE A 268 10.14 -23.92 2.42
CA PHE A 268 11.04 -22.77 2.31
C PHE A 268 11.63 -22.37 3.66
N VAL A 269 10.92 -22.70 4.74
CA VAL A 269 11.37 -22.48 6.11
C VAL A 269 11.80 -23.79 6.73
N THR A 270 13.05 -23.84 7.19
CA THR A 270 13.63 -24.97 7.92
C THR A 270 13.79 -24.63 9.40
N GLY A 271 13.62 -25.64 10.26
CA GLY A 271 13.78 -25.46 11.71
C GLY A 271 15.22 -25.09 12.07
N LYS A 272 15.37 -24.18 13.04
CA LYS A 272 16.67 -23.81 13.62
C LYS A 272 16.74 -24.31 15.06
N ARG A 273 17.93 -24.62 15.55
CA ARG A 273 18.12 -25.13 16.92
C ARG A 273 17.53 -24.13 17.93
N GLY A 274 16.62 -24.60 18.77
CA GLY A 274 15.97 -23.78 19.80
C GLY A 274 14.79 -22.92 19.32
N LEU A 275 14.41 -23.00 18.04
CA LEU A 275 13.26 -22.30 17.47
C LEU A 275 12.32 -23.28 16.76
N SER A 276 11.02 -23.08 16.93
CA SER A 276 10.02 -23.74 16.11
C SER A 276 10.08 -23.23 14.66
N VAL A 277 9.65 -24.07 13.71
CA VAL A 277 9.58 -23.68 12.29
C VAL A 277 8.70 -22.44 12.09
N PHE A 278 7.67 -22.28 12.93
CA PHE A 278 6.79 -21.11 12.88
C PHE A 278 7.50 -19.84 13.35
N GLU A 279 8.31 -19.90 14.40
CA GLU A 279 9.12 -18.75 14.86
C GLU A 279 10.16 -18.34 13.82
N VAL A 280 10.77 -19.31 13.12
CA VAL A 280 11.68 -19.00 12.01
C VAL A 280 10.91 -18.30 10.87
N ALA A 281 9.71 -18.78 10.52
CA ALA A 281 8.88 -18.14 9.50
C ALA A 281 8.45 -16.72 9.92
N GLU A 282 8.12 -16.50 11.19
CA GLU A 282 7.84 -15.17 11.73
C GLU A 282 9.05 -14.24 11.58
N SER A 283 10.27 -14.72 11.85
CA SER A 283 11.48 -13.92 11.67
C SER A 283 11.71 -13.49 10.21
N TYR A 284 11.38 -14.35 9.23
CA TYR A 284 11.49 -13.98 7.81
C TYR A 284 10.46 -12.92 7.42
N PHE A 285 9.23 -13.05 7.94
CA PHE A 285 8.18 -12.06 7.73
C PHE A 285 8.53 -10.70 8.33
N ASP A 286 9.09 -10.70 9.54
CA ASP A 286 9.51 -9.47 10.21
C ASP A 286 10.69 -8.82 9.46
N GLU A 287 11.60 -9.61 8.86
CA GLU A 287 12.66 -9.09 7.98
C GLU A 287 12.08 -8.36 6.75
N PHE A 288 11.03 -8.90 6.13
CA PHE A 288 10.37 -8.25 4.99
C PHE A 288 9.65 -6.95 5.38
N ILE A 289 9.09 -6.87 6.57
CA ILE A 289 8.56 -5.61 7.11
C ILE A 289 9.71 -4.63 7.37
N ASN A 290 10.80 -5.09 7.97
CA ASN A 290 11.93 -4.23 8.34
C ASN A 290 12.61 -3.63 7.10
N ARG A 291 12.68 -4.39 6.00
CA ARG A 291 13.21 -3.92 4.71
C ARG A 291 12.17 -3.21 3.83
N SER A 292 10.96 -2.96 4.33
CA SER A 292 9.87 -2.32 3.58
C SER A 292 9.52 -3.05 2.26
N ILE A 293 9.73 -4.36 2.22
CA ILE A 293 9.30 -5.23 1.10
C ILE A 293 7.78 -5.41 1.14
N ILE A 294 7.23 -5.55 2.35
CA ILE A 294 5.79 -5.65 2.59
C ILE A 294 5.30 -4.55 3.53
N GLN A 295 4.08 -4.10 3.29
CA GLN A 295 3.41 -3.07 4.07
C GLN A 295 2.31 -3.66 4.98
N PRO A 296 2.35 -3.39 6.30
CA PRO A 296 1.24 -3.74 7.20
C PRO A 296 -0.06 -3.02 6.81
N VAL A 297 -1.18 -3.74 6.86
CA VAL A 297 -2.53 -3.16 6.61
C VAL A 297 -3.37 -3.15 7.87
N THR A 298 -3.43 -4.27 8.60
CA THR A 298 -4.12 -4.33 9.89
C THR A 298 -3.23 -4.91 10.97
N THR A 299 -3.36 -4.37 12.18
CA THR A 299 -2.64 -4.83 13.38
C THR A 299 -3.62 -5.33 14.44
N SER A 300 -3.16 -6.26 15.29
CA SER A 300 -3.89 -6.67 16.49
C SER A 300 -3.78 -5.60 17.58
N PHE A 301 -4.60 -5.73 18.62
CA PHE A 301 -4.45 -4.94 19.85
C PHE A 301 -3.07 -5.10 20.51
N THR A 302 -2.37 -6.22 20.24
CA THR A 302 -1.01 -6.50 20.70
C THR A 302 0.06 -5.92 19.77
N GLY A 303 -0.30 -5.11 18.78
CA GLY A 303 0.62 -4.53 17.80
C GLY A 303 1.13 -5.49 16.71
N LYS A 304 0.71 -6.77 16.70
CA LYS A 304 1.14 -7.73 15.68
C LYS A 304 0.38 -7.52 14.37
N VAL A 305 1.11 -7.50 13.25
CA VAL A 305 0.51 -7.42 11.91
C VAL A 305 -0.36 -8.65 11.63
N LYS A 306 -1.63 -8.43 11.26
CA LYS A 306 -2.61 -9.47 10.91
C LYS A 306 -2.73 -9.64 9.39
N THR A 307 -2.80 -8.53 8.66
CA THR A 307 -2.83 -8.51 7.20
C THR A 307 -1.80 -7.53 6.67
N PHE A 308 -1.30 -7.81 5.48
CA PHE A 308 -0.28 -7.03 4.80
C PHE A 308 -0.55 -7.03 3.29
N ARG A 309 0.15 -6.15 2.57
CA ARG A 309 0.22 -6.10 1.12
C ARG A 309 1.69 -6.02 0.70
N VAL A 310 1.98 -6.38 -0.54
CA VAL A 310 3.26 -6.05 -1.18
C VAL A 310 3.11 -4.64 -1.76
N HIS A 311 4.14 -3.79 -1.70
CA HIS A 311 4.13 -2.52 -2.43
C HIS A 311 4.20 -2.77 -3.93
N ASP A 312 3.45 -2.03 -4.76
CA ASP A 312 3.31 -2.35 -6.19
C ASP A 312 4.66 -2.33 -6.93
N VAL A 313 5.50 -1.34 -6.66
CA VAL A 313 6.85 -1.27 -7.25
C VAL A 313 7.73 -2.44 -6.79
N MET A 314 7.52 -2.94 -5.56
CA MET A 314 8.21 -4.14 -5.08
C MET A 314 7.63 -5.41 -5.72
N LEU A 315 6.33 -5.46 -5.96
CA LEU A 315 5.67 -6.57 -6.65
C LEU A 315 6.20 -6.68 -8.09
N GLU A 316 6.38 -5.56 -8.80
CA GLU A 316 7.02 -5.56 -10.13
C GLU A 316 8.43 -6.20 -10.08
N ILE A 317 9.23 -5.87 -9.07
CA ILE A 317 10.57 -6.46 -8.87
C ILE A 317 10.46 -7.96 -8.56
N ILE A 318 9.56 -8.36 -7.65
CA ILE A 318 9.33 -9.76 -7.29
C ILE A 318 8.92 -10.57 -8.52
N VAL A 319 7.99 -10.06 -9.34
CA VAL A 319 7.54 -10.71 -10.57
C VAL A 319 8.67 -10.82 -11.58
N SER A 320 9.41 -9.74 -11.83
CA SER A 320 10.57 -9.74 -12.73
C SER A 320 11.59 -10.81 -12.32
N LYS A 321 11.98 -10.84 -11.04
CA LYS A 321 12.92 -11.83 -10.50
C LYS A 321 12.37 -13.25 -10.52
N SER A 322 11.07 -13.42 -10.26
CA SER A 322 10.41 -14.72 -10.33
C SER A 322 10.41 -15.30 -11.75
N ILE A 323 10.31 -14.45 -12.78
CA ILE A 323 10.40 -14.84 -14.19
C ILE A 323 11.85 -15.17 -14.55
N GLU A 324 12.80 -14.31 -14.19
CA GLU A 324 14.24 -14.54 -14.42
C GLU A 324 14.70 -15.90 -13.83
N ASP A 325 14.26 -16.20 -12.61
CA ASP A 325 14.60 -17.43 -11.88
C ASP A 325 13.74 -18.65 -12.28
N ASN A 326 12.79 -18.50 -13.22
CA ASN A 326 11.80 -19.52 -13.58
C ASN A 326 11.07 -20.11 -12.36
N PHE A 327 10.80 -19.28 -11.35
CA PHE A 327 10.26 -19.72 -10.07
C PHE A 327 8.75 -20.00 -10.15
N ILE A 328 8.00 -19.11 -10.79
CA ILE A 328 6.55 -19.24 -11.05
C ILE A 328 6.27 -18.82 -12.49
N THR A 329 5.48 -19.61 -13.20
CA THR A 329 4.88 -19.23 -14.48
C THR A 329 3.53 -18.58 -14.22
N LEU A 330 3.41 -17.28 -14.52
CA LEU A 330 2.11 -16.61 -14.51
C LEU A 330 1.32 -17.03 -15.75
N VAL A 331 0.13 -17.60 -15.55
CA VAL A 331 -0.76 -18.00 -16.64
C VAL A 331 -1.82 -16.91 -16.82
N GLY A 332 -1.62 -16.00 -17.79
CA GLY A 332 -2.53 -14.90 -18.13
C GLY A 332 -1.85 -13.75 -18.90
N GLU A 333 -2.61 -12.99 -19.70
CA GLU A 333 -2.09 -11.91 -20.56
C GLU A 333 -1.58 -10.72 -19.74
N GLN A 334 -0.32 -10.34 -19.96
CA GLN A 334 0.21 -9.02 -19.60
C GLN A 334 -0.26 -8.03 -20.68
N ASN A 335 -1.16 -7.11 -20.33
CA ASN A 335 -1.51 -5.96 -21.17
C ASN A 335 -1.00 -4.68 -20.53
#